data_AF-M7UHF0-F1
#
_entry.id   AF-M7UHF0-F1
#
_cell.length_a   1.000
_cell.length_b   1.000
_cell.length_c   1.000
_cell.angle_alpha   90.00
_cell.angle_beta   90.00
_cell.angle_gamma   90.00
#
_symmetry.space_group_name_H-M   'P 1'
#
loop_
_entity.id
_entity.type
_entity.pdbx_description
1 polymer ?
#
loop_
_entity_poly.entity_id
_entity_poly.type
_entity_poly.pdbx_seq_one_letter_code
_entity_poly.pdbx_strand_id
1 'polypeptide(L)' 'MVAGPVEEGPRTEGYTFVNKTEFASMDDMKYYESECPAHGEVKKVLDEITIDGMMTVFFKPQATGGT' A
#
# COMPACT_ATOMS: atom_id res chain seq x y z
N MET A 1 5.20 -0.86 -7.95
CA MET A 1 4.38 0.03 -7.10
C MET A 1 3.58 0.94 -8.02
N VAL A 2 2.29 1.11 -7.75
CA VAL A 2 1.44 2.14 -8.36
C VAL A 2 0.71 2.88 -7.25
N ALA A 3 0.61 4.20 -7.32
CA ALA A 3 0.01 5.01 -6.28
C ALA A 3 -0.63 6.27 -6.87
N GLY A 4 -1.63 6.82 -6.19
CA GLY A 4 -2.32 8.03 -6.64
C GLY A 4 -3.48 8.45 -5.74
N PRO A 5 -4.05 9.64 -5.98
CA PRO A 5 -5.26 10.08 -5.30
C PRO A 5 -6.43 9.15 -5.61
N VAL A 6 -7.36 9.05 -4.68
CA VAL A 6 -8.62 8.36 -4.88
C VAL A 6 -9.54 9.23 -5.74
N GLU A 7 -10.16 8.64 -6.76
CA GLU A 7 -11.22 9.30 -7.53
C GLU A 7 -12.49 9.45 -6.67
N GLU A 8 -13.21 10.56 -6.83
CA GLU A 8 -14.42 10.81 -6.06
C GLU A 8 -15.49 9.71 -6.27
N GLY A 9 -16.09 9.24 -5.18
CA GLY A 9 -17.12 8.22 -5.26
C GLY A 9 -17.80 7.89 -3.93
N PRO A 10 -18.97 7.23 -3.97
CA PRO A 10 -19.76 6.92 -2.77
C PRO A 10 -19.14 5.84 -1.87
N ARG A 11 -18.07 5.18 -2.33
CA ARG A 11 -17.41 4.05 -1.63
C ARG A 11 -15.98 4.36 -1.22
N THR A 12 -15.56 5.62 -1.27
CA THR A 12 -14.21 6.01 -0.84
C THR A 12 -14.06 5.91 0.66
N GLU A 13 -15.16 5.94 1.43
CA GLU A 13 -15.16 5.87 2.90
C GLU A 13 -14.23 6.91 3.55
N GLY A 14 -14.01 8.04 2.87
CA GLY A 14 -13.10 9.09 3.33
C GLY A 14 -11.62 8.88 2.97
N TYR A 15 -11.23 7.74 2.41
CA TYR A 15 -9.86 7.53 1.92
C TYR A 15 -9.57 8.41 0.70
N THR A 16 -8.41 9.07 0.72
CA THR A 16 -8.01 10.08 -0.27
C THR A 16 -6.84 9.65 -1.15
N PHE A 17 -6.15 8.57 -0.79
CA PHE A 17 -4.96 8.10 -1.50
C PHE A 17 -4.87 6.58 -1.48
N VAL A 18 -4.34 5.98 -2.55
CA VAL A 18 -4.13 4.53 -2.65
C VAL A 18 -2.71 4.22 -3.11
N ASN A 19 -2.14 3.15 -2.57
CA ASN A 19 -0.91 2.53 -3.05
C ASN A 19 -1.14 1.02 -3.21
N LYS A 20 -0.70 0.47 -4.34
CA LYS A 20 -0.63 -0.97 -4.57
C LYS A 20 0.81 -1.36 -4.88
N THR A 21 1.31 -2.33 -4.13
CA THR A 21 2.60 -2.97 -4.38
C THR A 21 2.39 -4.46 -4.55
N GLU A 22 3.00 -5.03 -5.59
CA GLU A 22 3.00 -6.46 -5.86
C GLU A 22 4.39 -7.01 -5.55
N PHE A 23 4.42 -8.17 -4.91
CA PHE A 23 5.63 -8.87 -4.53
C PHE A 23 5.66 -10.23 -5.24
N ALA A 24 6.84 -10.70 -5.63
CA ALA A 24 6.99 -12.01 -6.26
C ALA A 24 6.72 -13.15 -5.25
N SER A 25 6.95 -12.90 -3.95
CA SER A 25 6.71 -13.86 -2.88
C SER A 25 6.35 -13.19 -1.55
N MET A 26 5.92 -14.01 -0.59
CA MET A 26 5.71 -13.56 0.79
C MET A 26 7.01 -13.17 1.49
N ASP A 27 8.15 -13.77 1.10
CA ASP A 27 9.43 -13.44 1.72
C ASP A 27 9.95 -12.09 1.22
N ASP A 28 9.70 -11.76 -0.05
CA ASP A 28 9.99 -10.40 -0.58
C ASP A 28 9.16 -9.33 0.15
N MET A 29 7.89 -9.64 0.46
CA MET A 29 7.03 -8.72 1.20
C MET A 29 7.53 -8.52 2.63
N LYS A 30 7.95 -9.58 3.33
CA LYS A 30 8.55 -9.48 4.66
C LYS A 30 9.82 -8.66 4.63
N TYR A 31 10.74 -8.95 3.70
CA TYR A 31 11.97 -8.18 3.55
C TYR A 31 11.67 -6.69 3.29
N TYR A 32 10.74 -6.41 2.37
CA TYR A 32 10.32 -5.04 2.09
C TYR A 32 9.79 -4.35 3.36
N GLU A 33 8.93 -5.03 4.12
CA GLU A 33 8.26 -4.46 5.28
C GLU A 33 9.22 -4.17 6.46
N SER A 34 10.16 -5.07 6.75
CA SER A 34 10.99 -5.01 7.97
C SER A 34 12.47 -4.70 7.75
N GLU A 35 13.04 -4.98 6.57
CA GLU A 35 14.49 -4.98 6.36
C GLU A 35 14.95 -4.01 5.26
N CYS A 36 14.09 -3.68 4.31
CA CYS A 36 14.44 -2.82 3.18
C CYS A 36 14.79 -1.38 3.64
N PRO A 37 16.06 -0.93 3.49
CA PRO A 37 16.47 0.38 3.99
C PRO A 37 15.72 1.55 3.33
N ALA A 38 15.49 1.45 2.01
CA ALA A 38 14.77 2.48 1.27
C ALA A 38 13.30 2.60 1.72
N HIS A 39 12.63 1.48 1.99
CA HIS A 39 11.28 1.50 2.53
C HIS A 39 11.25 2.03 3.97
N GLY A 40 12.27 1.71 4.77
CA GLY A 40 12.46 2.26 6.11
C GLY A 40 12.54 3.79 6.10
N GLU A 41 13.25 4.41 5.16
CA GLU A 41 13.29 5.88 5.03
C GLU A 41 11.93 6.46 4.65
N VAL A 42 11.17 5.80 3.76
CA VAL A 42 9.81 6.24 3.40
C VAL A 42 8.86 6.17 4.60
N LYS A 43 8.98 5.13 5.43
CA LYS A 43 8.16 4.98 6.65
C LYS A 43 8.37 6.13 7.64
N LYS A 44 9.59 6.65 7.78
CA LYS A 44 9.86 7.80 8.66
C LYS A 44 9.09 9.05 8.26
N VAL A 45 8.83 9.25 6.96
CA VAL A 45 8.01 10.37 6.49
C VAL A 45 6.58 10.28 7.02
N LEU A 46 6.08 9.07 7.30
CA LEU A 46 4.74 8.89 7.88
C LEU A 46 4.62 9.48 9.29
N ASP A 47 5.73 9.54 10.05
CA ASP A 47 5.76 10.17 11.37
C ASP A 47 5.69 11.71 11.30
N GLU A 48 5.96 12.29 10.12
CA GLU A 48 5.99 13.74 9.90
C GLU A 48 4.66 14.28 9.34
N ILE A 49 3.74 13.41 8.94
CA ILE A 49 2.46 13.78 8.33
C ILE A 49 1.28 13.27 9.14
N THR A 50 0.17 14.00 9.11
CA THR A 50 -1.08 13.53 9.71
C THR A 50 -1.82 12.64 8.72
N ILE A 51 -2.05 11.39 9.13
CA ILE A 51 -2.88 10.42 8.39
C ILE A 51 -4.09 10.11 9.26
N ASP A 52 -5.27 10.54 8.80
CA ASP A 52 -6.54 10.23 9.46
C ASP A 52 -7.12 8.93 8.89
N GLY A 53 -6.80 7.82 9.56
CA GLY A 53 -7.18 6.48 9.13
C GLY A 53 -6.25 5.89 8.07
N MET A 54 -5.94 4.60 8.22
CA MET A 54 -5.15 3.84 7.25
C MET A 54 -5.65 2.39 7.25
N MET A 55 -5.86 1.83 6.06
CA MET A 55 -6.14 0.41 5.88
C MET A 55 -5.04 -0.22 5.05
N THR A 56 -4.39 -1.25 5.60
CA THR A 56 -3.41 -2.08 4.89
C THR A 56 -3.91 -3.51 4.86
N VAL A 57 -3.92 -4.12 3.67
CA VAL A 57 -4.35 -5.51 3.48
C VAL A 57 -3.32 -6.24 2.62
N PHE A 58 -2.90 -7.41 3.09
CA PHE A 58 -2.09 -8.35 2.33
C PHE A 58 -2.98 -9.48 1.83
N PHE A 59 -2.88 -9.79 0.54
CA PHE A 59 -3.61 -10.91 -0.04
C PHE A 59 -2.77 -11.60 -1.11
N LYS A 60 -3.05 -12.88 -1.35
CA LYS A 60 -2.56 -13.62 -2.50
C LYS A 60 -3.72 -13.80 -3.48
N PRO A 61 -3.65 -13.29 -4.72
CA PRO A 61 -4.73 -13.46 -5.69
C PRO A 61 -5.03 -14.95 -5.90
N GLN A 62 -6.29 -15.33 -5.76
CA GLN A 62 -6.79 -16.70 -6.04
C GLN A 62 -7.52 -16.79 -7.39
N ALA A 63 -7.96 -15.65 -7.91
CA ALA A 63 -8.53 -15.52 -9.23
C ALA A 63 -8.08 -14.17 -9.82
N THR A 64 -7.76 -14.16 -11.10
CA THR A 64 -7.41 -12.96 -11.88
C THR A 64 -8.28 -12.94 -13.12
N GLY A 65 -8.93 -11.81 -13.40
CA GLY A 65 -9.76 -11.62 -14.59
C GLY A 65 -9.35 -10.36 -15.35
N GLY A 66 -9.54 -10.37 -16.66
CA GLY A 66 -9.15 -9.29 -17.57
C GLY A 66 -7.85 -9.57 -18.33
N THR A 67 -7.75 -8.97 -19.52
CA THR A 67 -6.54 -8.84 -20.35
C THR A 67 -6.23 -7.36 -20.52
#